data_AF-A0A2E3DAX3-F1
#
_entry.id   AF-A0A2E3DAX3-F1
#
_cell.length_a   1.000
_cell.length_b   1.000
_cell.length_c   1.000
_cell.angle_alpha   90.00
_cell.angle_beta   90.00
_cell.angle_gamma   90.00
#
_symmetry.space_group_name_H-M   'P 1'
#
loop_
_entity.id
_entity.type
_entity.pdbx_description
1 polymer ?
#
loop_
_entity_poly.entity_id
_entity_poly.type
_entity_poly.pdbx_seq_one_letter_code
_entity_poly.pdbx_strand_id
1 'polypeptide(L)'
;MWSFRIVFVYFLLSFPSLAGIEIEPVNSNLVLKPNRITVSAQIKVADVILLKEQGFRAIINNRPDGEEPWQPTGLEIRNQAEALGLQYFYIPVSPLGITPENINDFLAALRETSGPVLAYCRSGARSERLKVSLQIDLNRL
;
A
#
# COMPACT_ATOMS: atom_id res chain seq x y z
N MET A 1 -23.72 -25.53 -49.71
CA MET A 1 -24.42 -26.71 -49.19
C MET A 1 -23.45 -27.41 -48.24
N TRP A 2 -23.85 -27.55 -46.98
CA TRP A 2 -22.99 -27.96 -45.86
C TRP A 2 -22.51 -29.41 -46.01
N SER A 3 -21.32 -29.73 -45.49
CA SER A 3 -20.99 -31.09 -45.08
C SER A 3 -20.02 -31.08 -43.89
N PHE A 4 -20.58 -31.43 -42.74
CA PHE A 4 -19.90 -31.66 -41.47
C PHE A 4 -18.95 -32.85 -41.54
N ARG A 5 -17.79 -32.76 -40.89
CA ARG A 5 -16.94 -33.92 -40.59
C ARG A 5 -16.92 -34.17 -39.08
N ILE A 6 -17.52 -35.31 -38.70
CA ILE A 6 -16.96 -36.42 -37.88
C ILE A 6 -16.37 -35.99 -36.51
N VAL A 7 -17.00 -36.20 -35.34
CA VAL A 7 -17.49 -37.42 -34.62
C VAL A 7 -16.51 -37.89 -33.52
N PHE A 8 -17.01 -37.74 -32.27
CA PHE A 8 -16.87 -38.54 -31.03
C PHE A 8 -15.50 -38.79 -30.38
N VAL A 9 -15.42 -38.54 -29.04
CA VAL A 9 -15.42 -39.59 -27.98
C VAL A 9 -15.80 -38.93 -26.64
N TYR A 10 -16.78 -39.50 -25.94
CA TYR A 10 -17.10 -39.19 -24.54
C TYR A 10 -16.07 -39.86 -23.61
N PHE A 11 -15.53 -39.12 -22.64
CA PHE A 11 -14.89 -39.73 -21.47
C PHE A 11 -15.52 -39.16 -20.19
N LEU A 12 -16.25 -40.02 -19.49
CA LEU A 12 -16.65 -39.85 -18.11
C LEU A 12 -15.40 -39.76 -17.23
N LEU A 13 -15.37 -38.83 -16.26
CA LEU A 13 -15.21 -39.11 -14.83
C LEU A 13 -14.77 -37.86 -14.04
N SER A 14 -15.53 -37.59 -12.97
CA SER A 14 -15.10 -37.02 -11.69
C SER A 14 -14.83 -35.51 -11.60
N PHE A 15 -15.75 -34.83 -10.89
CA PHE A 15 -15.53 -33.55 -10.23
C PHE A 15 -14.24 -33.55 -9.39
N PRO A 16 -13.44 -32.47 -9.44
CA PRO A 16 -12.69 -32.01 -8.29
C PRO A 16 -13.32 -30.73 -7.74
N SER A 17 -13.87 -30.87 -6.53
CA SER A 17 -13.78 -29.95 -5.39
C SER A 17 -13.66 -28.44 -5.66
N LEU A 18 -14.67 -27.68 -5.23
CA LEU A 18 -14.46 -26.31 -4.74
C LEU A 18 -13.63 -26.38 -3.45
N ALA A 19 -12.32 -26.49 -3.59
CA ALA A 19 -11.37 -26.23 -2.52
C ALA A 19 -10.25 -25.37 -3.09
N GLY A 20 -9.95 -24.27 -2.41
CA GLY A 20 -8.73 -23.49 -2.63
C GLY A 20 -8.87 -22.39 -3.65
N ILE A 21 -9.11 -21.17 -3.17
CA ILE A 21 -8.41 -20.02 -3.73
C ILE A 21 -6.93 -20.31 -3.46
N GLU A 22 -6.21 -20.82 -4.46
CA GLU A 22 -4.75 -20.89 -4.38
C GLU A 22 -4.24 -19.45 -4.40
N ILE A 23 -3.98 -18.92 -3.21
CA ILE A 23 -3.19 -17.70 -3.05
C ILE A 23 -1.78 -18.09 -3.48
N GLU A 24 -1.41 -17.76 -4.71
CA GLU A 24 -0.03 -17.80 -5.19
C GLU A 24 0.88 -17.17 -4.12
N PRO A 25 1.93 -17.86 -3.65
CA PRO A 25 2.79 -17.32 -2.60
C PRO A 25 3.40 -16.00 -3.08
N VAL A 26 3.06 -14.92 -2.37
CA VAL A 26 3.63 -13.59 -2.56
C VAL A 26 5.16 -13.72 -2.63
N ASN A 27 5.73 -13.40 -3.79
CA ASN A 27 7.15 -13.54 -4.10
C ASN A 27 8.05 -13.17 -2.91
N SER A 28 8.72 -14.18 -2.35
CA SER A 28 9.60 -14.14 -1.18
C SER A 28 10.93 -13.38 -1.38
N ASN A 29 11.09 -12.69 -2.50
CA ASN A 29 12.30 -11.91 -2.83
C ASN A 29 12.15 -10.39 -2.59
N LEU A 30 10.99 -9.91 -2.13
CA LEU A 30 10.83 -8.54 -1.64
C LEU A 30 11.39 -8.44 -0.21
N VAL A 31 12.71 -8.32 -0.10
CA VAL A 31 13.33 -7.81 1.14
C VAL A 31 12.82 -6.38 1.32
N LEU A 32 11.80 -6.21 2.15
CA LEU A 32 11.34 -4.89 2.58
C LEU A 32 12.53 -4.22 3.26
N LYS A 33 13.02 -3.12 2.66
CA LYS A 33 14.13 -2.34 3.21
C LYS A 33 13.54 -1.18 4.01
N PRO A 34 13.46 -1.24 5.36
CA PRO A 34 12.86 -0.17 6.17
C PRO A 34 13.51 1.20 5.94
N ASN A 35 14.77 1.20 5.47
CA ASN A 35 15.53 2.38 5.07
C ASN A 35 14.90 3.17 3.91
N ARG A 36 13.86 2.65 3.23
CA ARG A 36 13.12 3.39 2.20
C ARG A 36 12.02 4.30 2.75
N ILE A 37 11.74 4.24 4.06
CA ILE A 37 10.66 5.00 4.69
C ILE A 37 11.23 6.26 5.34
N THR A 38 10.84 7.40 4.79
CA THR A 38 11.08 8.73 5.39
C THR A 38 9.82 9.17 6.11
N VAL A 39 9.97 9.73 7.31
CA VAL A 39 8.85 10.23 8.11
C VAL A 39 8.87 11.75 8.13
N SER A 40 7.69 12.36 8.06
CA SER A 40 7.51 13.81 8.20
C SER A 40 6.32 14.16 9.08
N ALA A 41 6.31 15.40 9.57
CA ALA A 41 5.10 16.07 10.03
C ALA A 41 4.16 16.37 8.85
N GLN A 42 3.04 17.04 9.14
CA GLN A 42 2.05 17.42 8.13
C GLN A 42 2.71 18.12 6.94
N ILE A 43 2.49 17.58 5.74
CA ILE A 43 2.92 18.20 4.49
C ILE A 43 1.82 19.09 3.92
N LYS A 44 2.21 20.05 3.08
CA LYS A 44 1.33 20.87 2.27
C LYS A 44 1.22 20.28 0.86
N VAL A 45 0.17 20.67 0.13
CA VAL A 45 -0.01 20.29 -1.28
C VAL A 45 1.19 20.72 -2.14
N ALA A 46 1.74 21.90 -1.89
CA ALA A 46 2.91 22.41 -2.63
C ALA A 46 4.19 21.57 -2.43
N ASP A 47 4.34 20.89 -1.29
CA ASP A 47 5.52 20.09 -1.00
C ASP A 47 5.61 18.83 -1.88
N VAL A 48 4.49 18.39 -2.46
CA VAL A 48 4.40 17.16 -3.26
C VAL A 48 5.27 17.25 -4.52
N ILE A 49 5.45 18.44 -5.09
CA ILE A 49 6.37 18.68 -6.22
C ILE A 49 7.81 18.37 -5.80
N LEU A 50 8.25 18.93 -4.66
CA LEU A 50 9.59 18.71 -4.13
C LEU A 50 9.82 17.23 -3.79
N LEU A 51 8.81 16.54 -3.25
CA LEU A 51 8.89 15.10 -2.99
C LEU A 51 9.13 14.30 -4.28
N LYS A 52 8.44 14.65 -5.38
CA LYS A 52 8.67 14.01 -6.67
C LYS A 52 10.09 14.26 -7.19
N GLU A 53 10.57 15.50 -7.11
CA GLU A 53 11.92 15.89 -7.54
C GLU A 53 13.01 15.19 -6.71
N GLN A 54 12.77 14.96 -5.43
CA GLN A 54 13.64 14.18 -4.54
C GLN A 54 13.61 12.67 -4.81
N GLY A 55 12.79 12.20 -5.76
CA GLY A 55 12.73 10.81 -6.19
C GLY A 55 11.83 9.91 -5.35
N PHE A 56 10.98 10.48 -4.47
CA PHE A 56 9.95 9.70 -3.81
C PHE A 56 9.00 9.08 -4.84
N ARG A 57 8.46 7.91 -4.50
CA ARG A 57 7.57 7.13 -5.37
C ARG A 57 6.16 7.02 -4.82
N ALA A 58 6.02 7.08 -3.49
CA ALA A 58 4.73 7.05 -2.83
C ALA A 58 4.66 7.96 -1.61
N ILE A 59 3.43 8.33 -1.27
CA ILE A 59 3.05 9.04 -0.05
C ILE A 59 2.06 8.17 0.72
N ILE A 60 2.33 7.95 2.00
CA ILE A 60 1.43 7.29 2.95
C ILE A 60 0.93 8.32 3.95
N ASN A 61 -0.38 8.57 3.96
CA ASN A 61 -1.03 9.44 4.93
C ASN A 61 -1.54 8.62 6.12
N ASN A 62 -0.94 8.83 7.29
CA ASN A 62 -1.34 8.22 8.56
C ASN A 62 -2.17 9.14 9.46
N ARG A 63 -2.64 10.28 8.94
CA ARG A 63 -3.49 11.24 9.62
C ARG A 63 -4.94 11.09 9.14
N PRO A 64 -5.90 10.74 10.02
CA PRO A 64 -7.31 10.93 9.73
C PRO A 64 -7.62 12.37 9.30
N ASP A 65 -8.53 12.54 8.35
CA ASP A 65 -9.03 13.86 7.98
C ASP A 65 -9.84 14.50 9.12
N GLY A 66 -9.80 15.83 9.23
CA GLY A 66 -10.59 16.59 10.19
C GLY A 66 -10.06 16.63 11.62
N GLU A 67 -8.78 16.33 11.86
CA GLU A 67 -8.16 16.52 13.19
C GLU A 67 -8.02 18.00 13.55
N GLU A 68 -7.84 18.90 12.57
CA GLU A 68 -7.68 20.34 12.79
C GLU A 68 -8.37 21.16 11.68
N PRO A 69 -8.90 22.37 11.97
CA PRO A 69 -9.60 23.19 10.97
C PRO A 69 -8.75 23.58 9.75
N TRP A 70 -7.44 23.70 9.93
CA TRP A 70 -6.49 24.11 8.89
C TRP A 70 -5.72 22.94 8.29
N GLN A 71 -6.16 21.71 8.57
CA GLN A 71 -5.58 20.50 8.00
C GLN A 71 -5.88 20.46 6.50
N PRO A 72 -4.85 20.38 5.63
CA PRO A 72 -5.05 20.02 4.24
C PRO A 72 -5.72 18.65 4.17
N THR A 73 -6.75 18.52 3.34
CA THR A 73 -7.45 17.25 3.20
C THR A 73 -6.54 16.21 2.55
N GLY A 74 -6.70 14.95 2.94
CA GLY A 74 -6.01 13.85 2.29
C GLY A 74 -6.28 13.81 0.78
N LEU A 75 -7.49 14.23 0.36
CA LEU A 75 -7.90 14.31 -1.04
C LEU A 75 -7.08 15.34 -1.84
N GLU A 76 -6.84 16.54 -1.31
CA GLU A 76 -6.04 17.56 -1.99
C GLU A 76 -4.60 17.08 -2.24
N ILE A 77 -3.99 16.45 -1.23
CA ILE A 77 -2.64 15.89 -1.34
C ILE A 77 -2.63 14.70 -2.31
N ARG A 78 -3.66 13.84 -2.27
CA ARG A 78 -3.81 12.71 -3.20
C ARG A 78 -3.85 13.18 -4.65
N ASN A 79 -4.72 14.13 -4.95
CA ASN A 79 -4.89 14.64 -6.32
C ASN A 79 -3.57 15.18 -6.88
N GLN A 80 -2.82 15.93 -6.07
CA GLN A 80 -1.51 16.43 -6.46
C GLN A 80 -0.47 15.31 -6.63
N ALA A 81 -0.47 14.31 -5.76
CA ALA A 81 0.44 13.18 -5.83
C ALA A 81 0.20 12.37 -7.12
N GLU A 82 -1.05 12.01 -7.40
CA GLU A 82 -1.44 11.26 -8.58
C GLU A 82 -1.17 12.03 -9.87
N ALA A 83 -1.42 13.35 -9.90
CA ALA A 83 -1.09 14.21 -11.04
C ALA A 83 0.42 14.22 -11.38
N LEU A 84 1.29 13.99 -10.39
CA LEU A 84 2.75 13.89 -10.56
C LEU A 84 3.24 12.43 -10.69
N GLY A 85 2.32 11.47 -10.79
CA GLY A 85 2.61 10.04 -10.88
C GLY A 85 3.30 9.49 -9.62
N LEU A 86 2.95 10.01 -8.44
CA LEU A 86 3.23 9.40 -7.15
C LEU A 86 2.04 8.52 -6.75
N GLN A 87 2.30 7.35 -6.18
CA GLN A 87 1.25 6.57 -5.52
C GLN A 87 0.85 7.25 -4.21
N TYR A 88 -0.43 7.17 -3.85
CA TYR A 88 -0.95 7.71 -2.61
C TYR A 88 -1.74 6.66 -1.85
N PHE A 89 -1.37 6.42 -0.59
CA PHE A 89 -2.05 5.48 0.29
C PHE A 89 -2.61 6.22 1.49
N TYR A 90 -3.89 5.99 1.79
CA TYR A 90 -4.54 6.53 2.97
C TYR A 90 -4.69 5.40 4.01
N ILE A 91 -3.88 5.46 5.06
CA ILE A 91 -3.83 4.44 6.12
C ILE A 91 -3.94 5.17 7.47
N PRO A 92 -5.13 5.71 7.80
CA PRO A 92 -5.32 6.57 8.96
C PRO A 92 -5.08 5.80 10.25
N VAL A 93 -4.20 6.33 11.11
CA VAL A 93 -3.97 5.77 12.45
C VAL A 93 -4.78 6.57 13.46
N SER A 94 -5.71 5.87 14.11
CA SER A 94 -6.56 6.40 15.17
C SER A 94 -5.72 6.89 16.37
N PRO A 95 -6.20 7.91 17.12
CA PRO A 95 -5.60 8.27 18.41
C PRO A 95 -5.53 7.10 19.41
N LEU A 96 -6.37 6.08 19.25
CA LEU A 96 -6.39 4.89 20.10
C LEU A 96 -5.15 3.99 19.94
N GLY A 97 -4.40 4.14 18.84
CA GLY A 97 -3.15 3.42 18.61
C GLY A 97 -3.07 2.75 17.24
N ILE A 98 -1.95 2.05 17.04
CA ILE A 98 -1.67 1.27 15.83
C ILE A 98 -2.35 -0.08 15.96
N THR A 99 -3.01 -0.51 14.88
CA THR A 99 -3.67 -1.81 14.76
C THR A 99 -2.87 -2.74 13.85
N PRO A 100 -3.04 -4.07 13.95
CA PRO A 100 -2.47 -5.03 13.00
C PRO A 100 -2.87 -4.72 11.54
N GLU A 101 -4.09 -4.23 11.32
CA GLU A 101 -4.57 -3.82 10.00
C GLU A 101 -3.73 -2.67 9.45
N ASN A 102 -3.41 -1.65 10.26
CA ASN A 102 -2.54 -0.57 9.82
C ASN A 102 -1.15 -1.05 9.40
N ILE A 103 -0.60 -2.06 10.09
CA ILE A 103 0.70 -2.64 9.75
C ILE A 103 0.60 -3.38 8.41
N ASN A 104 -0.44 -4.21 8.23
CA ASN A 104 -0.66 -4.96 7.00
C ASN A 104 -0.89 -4.05 5.79
N ASP A 105 -1.69 -2.99 5.93
CA ASP A 105 -1.92 -2.02 4.86
C ASP A 105 -0.63 -1.27 4.50
N PHE A 106 0.20 -0.93 5.50
CA PHE A 106 1.48 -0.28 5.26
C PHE A 106 2.45 -1.23 4.55
N LEU A 107 2.48 -2.52 4.93
CA LEU A 107 3.25 -3.55 4.22
C LEU A 107 2.78 -3.71 2.77
N ALA A 108 1.48 -3.72 2.53
CA ALA A 108 0.91 -3.78 1.18
C ALA A 108 1.36 -2.58 0.34
N ALA A 109 1.25 -1.36 0.87
CA ALA A 109 1.73 -0.14 0.20
C ALA A 109 3.22 -0.22 -0.16
N LEU A 110 4.07 -0.72 0.76
CA LEU A 110 5.51 -0.88 0.49
C LEU A 110 5.83 -1.97 -0.55
N ARG A 111 4.97 -2.98 -0.70
CA ARG A 111 5.10 -4.03 -1.72
C ARG A 111 4.66 -3.52 -3.09
N GLU A 112 3.64 -2.67 -3.14
CA GLU A 112 3.15 -2.03 -4.38
C GLU A 112 4.10 -0.96 -4.93
N THR A 113 4.93 -0.35 -4.06
CA THR A 113 5.86 0.70 -4.46
C THR A 113 7.31 0.23 -4.50
N SER A 114 7.96 0.36 -5.66
CA SER A 114 9.42 0.23 -5.79
C SER A 114 10.10 1.60 -5.62
N GLY A 115 10.55 1.95 -4.41
CA GLY A 115 11.39 3.16 -4.17
C GLY A 115 11.17 3.82 -2.81
N PRO A 116 11.70 5.03 -2.60
CA PRO A 116 11.50 5.80 -1.38
C PRO A 116 10.03 6.17 -1.18
N VAL A 117 9.56 6.04 0.06
CA VAL A 117 8.19 6.35 0.48
C VAL A 117 8.24 7.40 1.58
N LEU A 118 7.41 8.43 1.46
CA LEU A 118 7.17 9.38 2.54
C LEU A 118 5.93 8.93 3.31
N ALA A 119 6.06 8.73 4.63
CA ALA A 119 4.92 8.59 5.53
C ALA A 119 4.78 9.84 6.39
N TYR A 120 3.57 10.37 6.51
CA TYR A 120 3.32 11.53 7.37
C TYR A 120 2.08 11.36 8.23
N CYS A 121 2.05 12.11 9.33
CA CYS A 121 0.83 12.34 10.10
C CYS A 121 0.78 13.81 10.55
N ARG A 122 0.20 14.14 11.71
CA ARG A 122 0.30 15.50 12.27
C ARG A 122 1.75 15.91 12.58
N SER A 123 2.43 15.15 13.44
CA SER A 123 3.79 15.45 13.93
C SER A 123 4.87 14.45 13.47
N GLY A 124 4.49 13.42 12.70
CA GLY A 124 5.36 12.30 12.32
C GLY A 124 5.35 11.13 13.30
N ALA A 125 4.94 11.32 14.56
CA ALA A 125 5.04 10.28 15.60
C ALA A 125 4.30 8.97 15.30
N ARG A 126 3.11 9.02 14.65
CA ARG A 126 2.36 7.80 14.28
C ARG A 126 3.07 7.02 13.18
N SER A 127 3.58 7.72 12.17
CA SER A 127 4.32 7.14 11.06
C SER A 127 5.66 6.53 11.52
N GLU A 128 6.35 7.18 12.47
CA GLU A 128 7.58 6.62 13.06
C GLU A 128 7.26 5.36 13.86
N ARG A 129 6.21 5.36 14.67
CA ARG A 129 5.78 4.16 15.41
C ARG A 129 5.41 3.01 14.48
N LEU A 130 4.69 3.29 13.37
CA LEU A 130 4.39 2.28 12.35
C LEU A 130 5.67 1.71 11.72
N LYS A 131 6.61 2.58 11.35
CA LYS A 131 7.92 2.17 10.81
C LYS A 131 8.67 1.23 11.77
N VAL A 132 8.67 1.53 13.08
CA VAL A 132 9.30 0.68 14.09
C VAL A 132 8.54 -0.65 14.25
N SER A 133 7.20 -0.64 14.28
CA SER A 133 6.39 -1.86 14.35
C SER A 133 6.69 -2.82 13.21
N LEU A 134 6.86 -2.31 11.98
CA LEU A 134 7.23 -3.12 10.81
C LEU A 134 8.57 -3.83 10.99
N GLN A 135 9.57 -3.17 11.59
CA GLN A 135 10.87 -3.79 11.84
C GLN A 135 10.78 -4.92 12.87
N ILE A 136 9.94 -4.75 13.89
CA ILE A 136 9.72 -5.78 14.90
C ILE A 136 9.07 -7.01 14.27
N ASP A 137 8.05 -6.81 13.45
CA ASP A 137 7.33 -7.93 12.81
C ASP A 137 8.21 -8.65 11.78
N LEU A 138 9.01 -7.93 11.00
CA LEU A 138 9.96 -8.55 10.05
C LEU A 138 11.08 -9.35 10.74
N ASN A 139 11.48 -8.96 11.95
CA ASN A 139 12.51 -9.68 12.72
C ASN A 139 11.95 -10.89 13.49
N ARG A 140 10.63 -11.07 13.50
CA ARG A 140 9.93 -12.20 14.15
C ARG A 140 9.60 -13.34 13.18
N LEU A 141 9.74 -13.11 11.88
CA LEU A 141 9.61 -14.11 10.81
C LEU A 141 10.98 -14.73 10.51
#